data_AF-A0A838QAF0-F1
#
_entry.id   AF-A0A838QAF0-F1
#
_cell.length_a   1.000
_cell.length_b   1.000
_cell.length_c   1.000
_cell.angle_alpha   90.00
_cell.angle_beta   90.00
_cell.angle_gamma   90.00
#
_symmetry.space_group_name_H-M   'P 1'
#
loop_
_entity.id
_entity.type
_entity.pdbx_description
1 polymer ?
#
loop_
_entity_poly.entity_id
_entity_poly.type
_entity_poly.pdbx_seq_one_letter_code
_entity_poly.pdbx_strand_id
1 'polypeptide(L)' 'QNAIVGPHPVITNLLFANGFSGHGLQQAPAVGRALAEWIATGHYETLDLTPLGYARIARKEPVQELNII' A
#
# COMPACT_ATOMS: atom_id res chain seq x y z
N GLN A 1 4.80 -7.49 -9.78
CA GLN A 1 5.01 -6.02 -9.67
C GLN A 1 4.12 -5.54 -8.53
N ASN A 2 4.72 -5.06 -7.44
CA ASN A 2 4.01 -4.82 -6.19
C ASN A 2 2.99 -3.67 -6.29
N ALA A 3 1.89 -3.81 -5.55
CA ALA A 3 0.88 -2.79 -5.39
C ALA A 3 1.44 -1.46 -4.84
N ILE A 4 0.69 -0.38 -5.05
CA ILE A 4 0.92 0.92 -4.40
C ILE A 4 -0.25 1.17 -3.45
N VAL A 5 0.05 1.26 -2.16
CA VAL A 5 -0.94 1.41 -1.10
C VAL A 5 -0.51 2.51 -0.13
N GLY A 6 -1.45 3.36 0.28
CA GLY A 6 -1.20 4.41 1.28
C GLY A 6 -1.24 5.83 0.73
N PRO A 7 -0.83 6.83 1.52
CA PRO A 7 -1.01 8.25 1.18
C PRO A 7 -0.11 8.71 0.04
N HIS A 8 -0.58 9.71 -0.71
CA HIS A 8 0.27 10.48 -1.60
C HIS A 8 1.19 11.42 -0.79
N PRO A 9 2.49 11.52 -1.13
CA PRO A 9 3.46 12.30 -0.35
C PRO A 9 3.28 13.84 -0.38
N VAL A 10 2.27 14.36 -1.09
CA VAL A 10 2.09 15.81 -1.35
C VAL A 10 0.61 16.16 -1.27
N ILE A 11 -0.23 15.38 -1.94
CA ILE A 11 -1.69 15.53 -1.89
C ILE A 11 -2.21 14.74 -0.69
N THR A 12 -2.31 15.39 0.47
CA THR A 12 -2.54 14.72 1.77
C THR A 12 -3.90 14.05 1.93
N ASN A 13 -4.87 14.36 1.06
CA ASN A 13 -6.19 13.75 1.02
C ASN A 13 -6.36 12.70 -0.09
N LEU A 14 -5.26 12.27 -0.74
CA LEU A 14 -5.28 11.23 -1.75
C LEU A 14 -4.61 9.96 -1.21
N LEU A 15 -5.33 8.84 -1.31
CA LEU A 15 -4.85 7.50 -0.97
C LEU A 15 -4.76 6.62 -2.21
N PHE A 16 -3.71 5.81 -2.28
CA PHE A 16 -3.53 4.79 -3.30
C PHE A 16 -4.02 3.42 -2.81
N ALA A 17 -4.66 2.70 -3.72
CA ALA A 17 -5.00 1.28 -3.61
C ALA A 17 -5.04 0.70 -5.03
N ASN A 18 -3.87 0.54 -5.66
CA ASN A 18 -3.79 0.12 -7.06
C ASN A 18 -2.56 -0.77 -7.34
N GLY A 19 -2.45 -1.26 -8.57
CA GLY A 19 -1.30 -2.06 -9.00
C GLY A 19 -1.30 -3.52 -8.52
N PHE A 20 -2.46 -4.06 -8.12
CA PHE A 20 -2.57 -5.42 -7.55
C PHE A 20 -2.33 -6.59 -8.52
N SER A 21 -2.19 -6.32 -9.83
CA SER A 21 -1.71 -7.30 -10.82
C SER A 21 -2.40 -8.69 -10.74
N GLY A 22 -3.73 -8.72 -10.63
CA GLY A 22 -4.53 -9.95 -10.56
C GLY A 22 -4.73 -10.55 -9.16
N HIS A 23 -3.98 -10.10 -8.15
CA HIS A 23 -4.03 -10.63 -6.77
C HIS A 23 -4.88 -9.76 -5.83
N GLY A 24 -5.58 -8.76 -6.37
CA GLY A 24 -6.35 -7.79 -5.58
C GLY A 24 -7.39 -8.44 -4.68
N LEU A 25 -8.02 -9.54 -5.11
CA LEU A 25 -9.01 -10.25 -4.30
C LEU A 25 -8.39 -10.84 -3.02
N GLN A 26 -7.19 -11.43 -3.13
CA GLN A 26 -6.48 -12.01 -2.00
C GLN A 26 -5.95 -10.94 -1.04
N GLN A 27 -5.56 -9.79 -1.57
CA GLN A 27 -4.94 -8.69 -0.81
C GLN A 27 -5.97 -7.69 -0.24
N ALA A 28 -7.20 -7.67 -0.77
CA ALA A 28 -8.25 -6.72 -0.41
C ALA A 28 -8.53 -6.62 1.11
N PRO A 29 -8.59 -7.72 1.89
CA PRO A 29 -8.85 -7.62 3.33
C PRO A 29 -7.78 -6.83 4.08
N ALA A 30 -6.50 -7.09 3.78
CA ALA A 30 -5.37 -6.41 4.41
C ALA A 30 -5.29 -4.93 4.00
N VAL A 31 -5.45 -4.66 2.71
CA VAL A 31 -5.45 -3.29 2.16
C VAL A 31 -6.61 -2.47 2.71
N GLY A 32 -7.81 -3.03 2.72
CA GLY A 32 -9.01 -2.36 3.24
C GLY A 32 -8.87 -2.00 4.71
N ARG A 33 -8.33 -2.92 5.53
CA ARG A 33 -8.05 -2.65 6.95
C ARG A 33 -7.06 -1.50 7.13
N ALA A 34 -5.91 -1.58 6.47
CA ALA A 34 -4.85 -0.58 6.62
C ALA A 34 -5.28 0.81 6.16
N LEU A 35 -6.04 0.90 5.06
CA LEU A 35 -6.55 2.19 4.59
C LEU A 35 -7.70 2.72 5.45
N ALA A 36 -8.54 1.87 6.02
CA ALA A 36 -9.57 2.29 6.96
C ALA A 36 -8.95 2.88 8.25
N GLU A 37 -7.91 2.24 8.78
CA GLU A 37 -7.12 2.76 9.91
C GLU A 37 -6.49 4.10 9.56
N TRP A 38 -5.82 4.18 8.40
CA TRP A 38 -5.23 5.44 7.95
C TRP A 38 -6.25 6.58 7.84
N ILE A 39 -7.43 6.30 7.30
CA ILE A 39 -8.52 7.29 7.20
C ILE A 39 -9.01 7.71 8.58
N ALA A 40 -9.16 6.77 9.51
CA ALA A 40 -9.73 7.04 10.83
C ALA A 40 -8.75 7.71 11.79
N THR A 41 -7.47 7.32 11.75
CA THR A 41 -6.49 7.68 12.79
C THR A 41 -5.18 8.26 12.25
N GLY A 42 -5.04 8.37 10.91
CA GLY A 42 -3.90 9.02 10.27
C GLY A 42 -2.62 8.19 10.23
N HIS A 43 -2.65 6.94 10.67
CA HIS A 43 -1.53 6.02 10.65
C HIS A 43 -2.01 4.57 10.51
N TYR A 44 -1.09 3.65 10.20
CA TYR A 44 -1.37 2.22 10.25
C TYR A 44 -1.33 1.73 11.70
N GLU A 45 -2.29 0.91 12.12
CA GLU A 45 -2.35 0.38 13.49
C GLU A 45 -2.07 -1.13 13.53
N THR A 46 -2.74 -1.91 12.68
CA THR A 46 -2.64 -3.38 12.72
C THR A 46 -1.66 -3.95 11.72
N LEU A 47 -1.46 -3.27 10.58
CA LEU A 47 -0.59 -3.72 9.50
C LEU A 47 0.13 -2.55 8.85
N ASP A 48 1.46 -2.52 8.99
CA ASP A 48 2.28 -1.50 8.34
C ASP A 48 2.45 -1.81 6.84
N LEU A 49 1.78 -1.02 6.01
CA LEU A 49 1.90 -1.08 4.56
C LEU A 49 2.85 -0.02 3.99
N THR A 50 3.63 0.68 4.82
CA THR A 50 4.66 1.64 4.38
C THR A 50 5.59 1.10 3.29
N PRO A 51 6.03 -0.18 3.33
CA PRO A 51 6.85 -0.75 2.26
C PRO A 51 6.17 -0.77 0.88
N LEU A 52 4.84 -0.72 0.82
CA LEU A 52 4.07 -0.63 -0.42
C LEU A 52 3.74 0.80 -0.84
N GLY A 53 4.15 1.80 -0.06
CA GLY A 53 3.87 3.22 -0.31
C GLY A 53 4.53 3.78 -1.56
N TYR A 54 3.96 4.87 -2.10
CA TYR A 54 4.46 5.54 -3.31
C TYR A 54 5.90 6.03 -3.16
N ALA A 55 6.34 6.38 -1.94
CA ALA A 55 7.69 6.86 -1.66
C ALA A 55 8.79 5.92 -2.20
N ARG A 56 8.56 4.60 -2.20
CA ARG A 56 9.50 3.61 -2.72
C ARG A 56 9.74 3.77 -4.23
N ILE A 57 8.71 4.20 -4.98
CA ILE A 57 8.81 4.45 -6.42
C ILE A 57 9.67 5.70 -6.65
N ALA A 58 9.39 6.77 -5.91
CA ALA A 58 10.16 8.01 -5.99
C ALA A 58 11.64 7.80 -5.62
N ARG A 59 11.91 6.94 -4.64
CA ARG A 59 13.27 6.57 -4.18
C ARG A 59 13.95 5.49 -5.00
N LYS A 60 13.25 4.85 -5.96
CA LYS A 60 13.73 3.68 -6.71
C LYS A 60 14.13 2.51 -5.81
N GLU A 61 13.38 2.27 -4.76
CA GLU A 61 13.54 1.18 -3.79
C GLU A 61 12.48 0.10 -4.06
N PRO A 62 12.70 -0.85 -4.98
CA PRO A 62 11.71 -1.88 -5.28
C PRO A 62 11.59 -2.86 -4.11
N VAL A 63 10.36 -3.18 -3.73
CA VAL A 63 10.08 -4.40 -2.95
C VAL A 63 10.17 -5.58 -3.90
N GLN A 64 11.02 -6.55 -3.59
CA GLN A 64 11.14 -7.79 -4.36
C GLN A 64 10.13 -8.82 -3.87
N GLU A 65 9.34 -9.38 -4.79
CA GLU A 65 8.52 -10.57 -4.52
C GLU A 65 9.46 -11.79 -4.55
N LEU A 66 9.87 -12.28 -3.39
CA LEU A 66 10.86 -13.37 -3.28
C LEU A 66 10.27 -14.78 -3.46
N ASN A 67 8.94 -14.92 -3.43
CA ASN A 67 8.25 -16.20 -3.65
C ASN A 67 7.06 -15.99 -4.61
N ILE A 68 7.19 -16.49 -5.83
CA ILE A 68 6.06 -16.81 -6.70
C ILE A 68 5.85 -18.32 -6.55
N ILE A 69 4.73 -18.73 -5.95
CA ILE A 69 4.27 -20.14 -5.96
C ILE A 69 3.27 -20.28 -7.10
#